data_AF-A0AAD9WW64-F1
#
_entry.id   AF-A0AAD9WW64-F1
#
_cell.length_a   1.000
_cell.length_b   1.000
_cell.length_c   1.000
_cell.angle_alpha   90.00
_cell.angle_beta   90.00
_cell.angle_gamma   90.00
#
_symmetry.space_group_name_H-M   'P 1'
#
loop_
_entity.id
_entity.type
_entity.pdbx_description
1 polymer ?
#
loop_
_entity_poly.entity_id
_entity_poly.type
_entity_poly.pdbx_seq_one_letter_code
_entity_poly.pdbx_strand_id
1 'polypeptide(L)'
;DYCCNFFQEYNIALFGIWANDRRVSDALQVRENTTGVWKRCNCTIAYLKNVLISVPFHQNLTKTSLWAIINRGDHDFSVPNIGTENWIHLLNLTTYEYWRPLFVDCQVSVYTEKFMSSS
;
A
#
# COMPACT_ATOMS: atom_id res chain seq x y z
N ASP A 1 -13.11 4.42 1.91
CA ASP A 1 -13.68 3.86 3.14
C ASP A 1 -12.67 3.67 4.27
N TYR A 2 -11.69 2.77 4.19
CA TYR A 2 -10.69 2.63 5.28
C TYR A 2 -9.90 3.92 5.56
N CYS A 3 -9.48 4.64 4.50
CA CYS A 3 -8.83 5.95 4.65
C CYS A 3 -9.70 7.00 5.37
N CYS A 4 -11.04 6.86 5.32
CA CYS A 4 -11.97 7.81 5.93
C CYS A 4 -12.35 7.42 7.37
N ASN A 5 -12.24 6.14 7.72
CA ASN A 5 -12.78 5.59 8.96
C ASN A 5 -11.72 5.32 10.04
N PHE A 6 -10.43 5.23 9.70
CA PHE A 6 -9.41 4.70 10.62
C PHE A 6 -8.38 5.71 11.14
N PHE A 7 -8.50 6.98 10.78
CA PHE A 7 -7.40 7.92 10.93
C PHE A 7 -7.83 9.22 11.63
N GLN A 8 -7.88 9.16 12.96
CA GLN A 8 -7.89 10.33 13.85
C GLN A 8 -6.48 10.50 14.44
N GLU A 9 -5.52 10.92 13.62
CA GLU A 9 -4.15 11.17 14.09
C GLU A 9 -3.72 12.63 13.89
N TYR A 10 -2.94 13.14 14.84
CA TYR A 10 -2.32 14.46 14.83
C TYR A 10 -1.53 14.75 13.54
N ASN A 11 -0.89 13.74 12.96
CA ASN A 11 -0.12 13.84 11.72
C ASN A 11 -0.96 14.31 10.52
N ILE A 12 -2.25 14.00 10.51
CA ILE A 12 -3.15 14.38 9.41
C ILE A 12 -3.50 15.86 9.48
N ALA A 13 -3.54 16.43 10.68
CA ALA A 13 -3.76 17.86 10.86
C ALA A 13 -2.58 18.67 10.31
N LEU A 14 -1.34 18.28 10.63
CA LEU A 14 -0.14 18.93 10.12
C LEU A 14 -0.03 18.86 8.60
N PHE A 15 -0.30 17.68 8.02
CA PHE A 15 -0.32 17.53 6.57
C PHE A 15 -1.43 18.37 5.92
N GLY A 16 -2.60 18.44 6.55
CA GLY A 16 -3.69 19.31 6.11
C GLY A 16 -3.31 20.79 6.13
N ILE A 17 -2.64 21.27 7.16
CA ILE A 17 -2.14 22.65 7.25
C ILE A 17 -1.15 22.93 6.11
N TRP A 18 -0.15 22.05 5.95
CA TRP A 18 0.87 22.20 4.91
C TRP A 18 0.27 22.17 3.51
N ALA A 19 -0.60 21.20 3.21
CA ALA A 19 -1.19 21.03 1.88
C ALA A 19 -2.17 22.15 1.50
N ASN A 20 -2.72 22.87 2.50
CA ASN A 20 -3.63 24.00 2.28
C ASN A 20 -2.96 25.38 2.44
N ASP A 21 -1.64 25.44 2.66
CA ASP A 21 -0.90 26.70 2.61
C ASP A 21 -0.79 27.18 1.16
N ARG A 22 -1.22 28.43 0.90
CA ARG A 22 -1.16 29.04 -0.43
C ARG A 22 0.26 29.02 -1.02
N ARG A 23 1.29 29.22 -0.19
CA ARG A 23 2.69 29.20 -0.64
C ARG A 23 3.08 27.82 -1.18
N VAL A 24 2.55 26.76 -0.58
CA VAL A 24 2.76 25.38 -1.04
C VAL A 24 2.00 25.14 -2.36
N SER A 25 0.74 25.59 -2.43
CA SER A 25 -0.08 25.53 -3.64
C SER A 25 0.58 26.24 -4.84
N ASP A 26 1.08 27.45 -4.62
CA ASP A 26 1.76 28.25 -5.64
C ASP A 26 3.08 27.58 -6.09
N ALA A 27 3.86 27.06 -5.14
CA ALA A 27 5.11 26.34 -5.44
C ALA A 27 4.88 25.03 -6.21
N LEU A 28 3.78 24.32 -5.93
CA LEU A 28 3.36 23.12 -6.65
C LEU A 28 2.59 23.42 -7.94
N GLN A 29 2.38 24.71 -8.27
CA GLN A 29 1.65 25.17 -9.46
C GLN A 29 0.22 24.59 -9.56
N VAL A 30 -0.45 24.45 -8.42
CA VAL A 30 -1.87 24.08 -8.38
C VAL A 30 -2.68 25.21 -9.02
N ARG A 31 -3.58 24.87 -9.95
CA ARG A 31 -4.39 25.85 -10.65
C ARG A 31 -5.34 26.56 -9.69
N GLU A 32 -5.39 27.88 -9.77
CA GLU A 32 -6.34 28.66 -8.97
C GLU A 32 -7.79 28.25 -9.29
N ASN A 33 -8.63 28.23 -8.26
CA ASN A 33 -10.06 27.89 -8.34
C ASN A 33 -10.41 26.46 -8.81
N THR A 34 -9.44 25.54 -8.98
CA THR A 34 -9.76 24.14 -9.33
C THR A 34 -9.99 23.23 -8.12
N THR A 35 -9.52 23.63 -6.94
CA THR A 35 -9.60 22.84 -5.73
C THR A 35 -9.95 23.76 -4.57
N GLY A 36 -10.96 23.40 -3.79
CA GLY A 36 -11.26 24.07 -2.52
C GLY A 36 -10.24 23.68 -1.46
N VAL A 37 -10.68 23.41 -0.23
CA VAL A 37 -9.80 22.82 0.79
C VAL A 37 -9.35 21.44 0.34
N TRP A 38 -8.04 21.25 0.21
CA TRP A 38 -7.43 19.97 -0.08
C TRP A 38 -7.72 18.98 1.04
N LYS A 39 -8.16 17.78 0.65
CA LYS A 39 -8.46 16.67 1.56
C LYS A 39 -7.70 15.44 1.12
N ARG A 40 -7.12 14.72 2.08
CA ARG A 40 -6.36 13.49 1.83
C ARG A 40 -7.17 12.40 1.16
N CYS A 41 -8.40 12.22 1.62
CA CYS A 41 -9.31 11.23 1.06
C CYS A 41 -10.66 11.86 0.80
N ASN A 42 -11.15 11.71 -0.43
CA ASN A 42 -12.48 12.15 -0.80
C ASN A 42 -13.49 11.03 -0.51
N CYS A 43 -14.13 11.14 0.65
CA CYS A 43 -15.08 10.13 1.13
C CYS A 43 -16.45 10.21 0.47
N THR A 44 -16.69 11.18 -0.42
CA THR A 44 -17.98 11.32 -1.12
C THR A 44 -17.99 10.66 -2.49
N ILE A 45 -16.86 10.10 -2.94
CA ILE A 45 -16.80 9.37 -4.21
C ILE A 45 -17.54 8.05 -4.06
N ALA A 46 -18.60 7.86 -4.85
CA ALA A 46 -19.28 6.59 -4.95
C ALA A 46 -18.35 5.56 -5.62
N TYR A 47 -17.93 4.55 -4.87
CA TYR A 47 -17.09 3.46 -5.37
C TYR A 47 -17.72 2.12 -5.06
N LEU A 48 -17.98 1.32 -6.10
CA LEU A 48 -18.52 -0.03 -5.97
C LEU A 48 -17.38 -1.04 -5.78
N LYS A 49 -17.34 -1.73 -4.63
CA LYS A 49 -16.37 -2.78 -4.34
C LYS A 49 -16.85 -4.15 -4.86
N ASN A 50 -16.79 -4.35 -6.17
CA ASN A 50 -17.21 -5.60 -6.81
C ASN A 50 -16.08 -6.62 -7.01
N VAL A 51 -14.83 -6.25 -6.72
CA VAL A 51 -13.68 -7.16 -6.74
C VAL A 51 -13.38 -7.60 -5.31
N LEU A 52 -13.78 -8.84 -4.99
CA LEU A 52 -13.61 -9.40 -3.64
C LEU A 52 -12.24 -10.06 -3.43
N ILE A 53 -11.65 -10.59 -4.51
CA ILE A 53 -10.35 -11.25 -4.46
C ILE A 53 -9.51 -10.84 -5.67
N SER A 54 -8.27 -10.42 -5.42
CA SER A 54 -7.33 -10.00 -6.45
C SER A 54 -6.42 -11.12 -6.94
N VAL A 55 -6.47 -12.31 -6.32
CA VAL A 55 -5.62 -13.47 -6.61
C VAL A 55 -5.61 -13.85 -8.10
N PRO A 56 -6.75 -13.97 -8.81
CA PRO A 56 -6.74 -14.36 -10.22
C PRO A 56 -6.00 -13.38 -11.13
N PHE A 57 -6.07 -12.08 -10.81
CA PHE A 57 -5.34 -11.05 -11.55
C PHE A 57 -3.84 -11.20 -11.35
N HIS A 58 -3.40 -11.45 -10.12
CA HIS A 58 -1.98 -11.62 -9.80
C HIS A 58 -1.41 -12.93 -10.35
N GLN A 59 -2.20 -14.02 -10.35
CA GLN A 59 -1.83 -15.28 -11.03
C GLN A 59 -1.66 -15.12 -12.55
N ASN A 60 -2.34 -14.17 -13.18
CA ASN A 60 -2.09 -13.85 -14.59
C ASN A 60 -0.80 -13.06 -14.76
N LEU A 61 -0.49 -12.14 -13.83
CA LEU A 61 0.76 -11.38 -13.87
C LEU A 61 2.00 -12.26 -13.64
N THR A 62 1.88 -13.34 -12.85
CA THR A 62 3.00 -14.28 -12.61
C THR A 62 3.42 -15.06 -13.87
N LYS A 63 2.63 -15.01 -14.95
CA LYS A 63 2.96 -15.60 -16.26
C LYS A 63 3.74 -14.64 -17.17
N THR A 64 4.00 -13.43 -16.70
CA THR A 64 4.77 -12.40 -17.43
C THR A 64 6.18 -12.29 -16.87
N SER A 65 7.06 -11.54 -17.54
CA SER A 65 8.41 -11.25 -17.06
C SER A 65 8.47 -10.15 -15.98
N LEU A 66 7.32 -9.78 -15.40
CA LEU A 66 7.25 -8.76 -14.36
C LEU A 66 7.77 -9.30 -13.03
N TRP A 67 8.53 -8.45 -12.34
CA TRP A 67 8.92 -8.68 -10.97
C TRP A 67 8.00 -7.90 -10.02
N ALA A 68 7.57 -8.54 -8.93
CA ALA A 68 6.71 -7.95 -7.92
C ALA A 68 7.38 -8.00 -6.54
N ILE A 69 7.20 -6.92 -5.78
CA ILE A 69 7.58 -6.84 -4.36
C ILE A 69 6.31 -6.56 -3.57
N ILE A 70 6.04 -7.37 -2.54
CA ILE A 70 4.90 -7.21 -1.65
C ILE A 70 5.44 -6.93 -0.26
N ASN A 71 5.28 -5.69 0.19
CA ASN A 71 5.72 -5.24 1.50
C ASN A 71 4.53 -4.92 2.39
N ARG A 72 4.65 -5.22 3.68
CA ARG A 72 3.67 -4.90 4.73
C ARG A 72 4.38 -4.49 6.01
N GLY A 73 3.72 -3.65 6.79
CA GLY A 73 4.11 -3.43 8.19
C GLY A 73 3.52 -4.53 9.06
N ASP A 74 4.34 -5.13 9.91
CA ASP A 74 3.93 -6.13 10.91
C ASP A 74 2.97 -5.56 11.96
N HIS A 75 3.00 -4.25 12.19
CA HIS A 75 2.07 -3.53 13.05
C HIS A 75 0.81 -2.96 12.33
N ASP A 76 0.62 -3.22 11.03
CA ASP A 76 -0.60 -2.78 10.32
C ASP A 76 -1.79 -3.65 10.74
N PHE A 77 -2.67 -3.10 11.58
CA PHE A 77 -3.88 -3.78 12.00
C PHE A 77 -4.97 -3.82 10.91
N SER A 78 -4.98 -2.85 9.99
CA SER A 78 -6.00 -2.77 8.93
C SER A 78 -5.77 -3.82 7.86
N VAL A 79 -4.50 -4.10 7.53
CA VAL A 79 -4.10 -5.15 6.60
C VAL A 79 -3.01 -6.00 7.25
N PRO A 80 -3.40 -6.99 8.09
CA PRO A 80 -2.45 -7.74 8.89
C PRO A 80 -1.48 -8.56 8.05
N ASN A 81 -0.26 -8.73 8.57
CA ASN A 81 0.80 -9.49 7.91
C ASN A 81 0.35 -10.91 7.53
N ILE A 82 -0.26 -11.64 8.47
CA ILE A 82 -0.76 -13.01 8.26
C ILE A 82 -1.79 -13.08 7.12
N GLY A 83 -2.62 -12.04 6.96
CA GLY A 83 -3.58 -11.99 5.86
C GLY A 83 -2.91 -11.88 4.49
N THR A 84 -1.77 -11.19 4.45
CA THR A 84 -0.99 -11.03 3.22
C THR A 84 -0.17 -12.27 2.91
N GLU A 85 0.44 -12.89 3.91
CA GLU A 85 1.13 -14.19 3.80
C GLU A 85 0.19 -15.26 3.22
N ASN A 86 -1.01 -15.41 3.83
CA ASN A 86 -2.04 -16.33 3.32
C ASN A 86 -2.44 -16.01 1.88
N TRP A 87 -2.60 -14.72 1.54
CA TRP A 87 -2.93 -14.30 0.18
C TRP A 87 -1.82 -14.64 -0.83
N ILE A 88 -0.53 -14.51 -0.46
CA ILE A 88 0.61 -14.88 -1.32
C ILE A 88 0.59 -16.39 -1.58
N HIS A 89 0.33 -17.21 -0.57
CA HIS A 89 0.24 -18.67 -0.75
C HIS A 89 -0.88 -19.10 -1.70
N LEU A 90 -1.97 -18.33 -1.82
CA LEU A 90 -3.02 -18.57 -2.82
C LEU A 90 -2.56 -18.38 -4.27
N LEU A 91 -1.43 -17.69 -4.50
CA LEU A 91 -0.84 -17.58 -5.84
C LEU A 91 -0.25 -18.91 -6.32
N ASN A 92 -0.02 -19.86 -5.41
CA ASN A 92 0.53 -21.19 -5.69
C ASN A 92 1.88 -21.13 -6.44
N LEU A 93 2.76 -20.24 -5.98
CA LEU A 93 4.12 -20.10 -6.48
C LEU A 93 5.08 -21.00 -5.71
N THR A 94 6.21 -21.35 -6.34
CA THR A 94 7.26 -22.14 -5.66
C THR A 94 8.15 -21.23 -4.85
N THR A 95 8.37 -21.55 -3.57
CA THR A 95 9.35 -20.85 -2.73
C THR A 95 10.75 -21.08 -3.29
N TYR A 96 11.44 -19.99 -3.61
CA TYR A 96 12.80 -19.96 -4.12
C TYR A 96 13.81 -19.68 -3.00
N GLU A 97 13.52 -18.70 -2.14
CA GLU A 97 14.26 -18.46 -0.90
C GLU A 97 13.27 -18.47 0.26
N TYR A 98 13.51 -19.35 1.23
CA TYR A 98 12.72 -19.41 2.46
C TYR A 98 12.86 -18.14 3.30
N TRP A 99 11.88 -17.95 4.19
CA TRP A 99 11.79 -16.85 5.13
C TRP A 99 13.10 -16.61 5.87
N ARG A 100 13.68 -15.41 5.70
CA ARG A 100 14.96 -15.04 6.31
C ARG A 100 15.01 -13.57 6.71
N PRO A 101 15.77 -13.22 7.76
CA PRO A 101 15.97 -11.84 8.16
C PRO A 101 16.91 -11.10 7.20
N LEU A 102 16.65 -9.80 7.02
CA LEU A 102 17.57 -8.82 6.46
C LEU A 102 18.03 -7.89 7.58
N PHE A 103 19.33 -7.59 7.58
CA PHE A 103 19.96 -6.80 8.63
C PHE A 103 20.36 -5.42 8.12
N VAL A 104 20.08 -4.40 8.93
CA VAL A 104 20.60 -3.03 8.77
C VAL A 104 21.20 -2.66 10.12
N ASP A 105 22.44 -2.18 10.13
CA ASP A 105 23.17 -1.80 11.36
C ASP A 105 23.13 -2.88 12.46
N CYS A 106 23.34 -4.14 12.06
CA CYS A 106 23.29 -5.32 12.95
C CYS A 106 21.94 -5.58 13.63
N GLN A 107 20.86 -4.93 13.18
CA GLN A 107 19.49 -5.16 13.65
C GLN A 107 18.67 -5.81 12.56
N VAL A 108 17.72 -6.67 12.95
CA VAL A 108 16.74 -7.23 12.01
C VAL A 108 15.81 -6.10 11.59
N SER A 109 15.90 -5.69 10.33
CA SER A 109 15.07 -4.61 9.79
C SER A 109 13.79 -5.15 9.18
N VAL A 110 13.88 -6.27 8.46
CA VAL A 110 12.74 -6.88 7.78
C VAL A 110 12.99 -8.38 7.60
N TYR A 111 11.93 -9.13 7.38
CA TYR A 111 12.02 -10.51 6.90
C TYR A 111 11.56 -10.60 5.46
N THR A 112 12.16 -11.49 4.69
CA THR A 112 11.85 -11.67 3.28
C THR A 112 11.73 -13.15 2.92
N GLU A 113 10.80 -13.44 2.02
CA GLU A 113 10.67 -14.72 1.34
C GLU A 113 10.55 -14.42 -0.15
N LYS A 114 11.16 -15.26 -0.99
CA LYS A 114 11.10 -15.11 -2.44
C LYS A 114 10.41 -16.29 -3.08
N PHE A 115 9.55 -15.98 -4.03
CA PHE A 115 8.81 -16.96 -4.82
C PHE A 115 9.20 -16.84 -6.29
N MET A 116 9.12 -17.96 -7.02
CA MET A 116 9.34 -18.03 -8.45
C MET A 116 8.16 -18.73 -9.11
N SER A 117 7.67 -18.17 -10.22
CA SER A 117 6.77 -18.89 -11.11
C SER A 117 7.58 -19.83 -11.99
N SER A 118 7.10 -21.06 -12.15
CA SER A 118 7.60 -21.96 -13.18
C SER A 118 7.33 -21.33 -14.53
N SER A 119 8.40 -21.06 -15.28
CA SER A 119 8.32 -20.60 -16.68
C SER A 119 7.70 -21.66 -17.58
#